data_AF-A0A398B198-F1
#
_entry.id   AF-A0A398B198-F1
#
_cell.length_a   1.000
_cell.length_b   1.000
_cell.length_c   1.000
_cell.angle_alpha   90.00
_cell.angle_beta   90.00
_cell.angle_gamma   90.00
#
_symmetry.space_group_name_H-M   'P 1'
#
loop_
_entity.id
_entity.type
_entity.pdbx_description
1 polymer ?
#
loop_
_entity_poly.entity_id
_entity_poly.type
_entity_poly.pdbx_seq_one_letter_code
_entity_poly.pdbx_strand_id
1 'polypeptide(L)'
;MSKYELFPDSPLTDEEFAQLDQTVIDSARRQLVGRRFIELYGPLGKGMQSIFNDIFMENYEAKMDFQGSFDLNIESSKRVNYTIPLLYKDFVLYWRDLEQAKVLDIPIDFSAAANAARDVALLEDQMIFHGSKEFEIPGLMNVKGRLTQLLGNWYESGNAFQDVVDARNKLLEMKHNGPFALVLSPELYSLLHRVHKDTNVLEIEHVRELVTDGVFQSPVLKGKTGVLVNTGKNNLDLAVSEDFDTVHLGEEGMNHPFRVYETVVLRIKRPSAICTLEDPET
;
A
#
# COMPACT_ATOMS: atom_id res chain seq x y z
N MET A 1 23.28 10.48 -12.71
CA MET A 1 23.88 9.58 -13.70
C MET A 1 22.78 9.18 -14.65
N SER A 2 22.99 9.32 -15.95
CA SER A 2 21.99 8.86 -16.93
C SER A 2 21.92 7.33 -16.89
N LYS A 3 20.74 6.74 -17.11
CA LYS A 3 20.60 5.27 -17.14
C LYS A 3 21.45 4.64 -18.26
N TYR A 4 21.69 5.37 -19.33
CA TYR A 4 22.62 4.97 -20.39
C TYR A 4 24.08 4.82 -19.91
N GLU A 5 24.52 5.65 -18.95
CA GLU A 5 25.86 5.53 -18.34
C GLU A 5 25.95 4.33 -17.39
N LEU A 6 24.82 3.93 -16.80
CA LEU A 6 24.71 2.76 -15.92
C LEU A 6 24.61 1.46 -16.71
N PHE A 7 23.99 1.49 -17.89
CA PHE A 7 23.77 0.32 -18.76
C PHE A 7 24.27 0.60 -20.19
N PRO A 8 25.60 0.63 -20.41
CA PRO A 8 26.18 0.94 -21.73
C PRO A 8 25.83 -0.10 -22.80
N ASP A 9 25.52 -1.33 -22.39
CA ASP A 9 25.16 -2.44 -23.28
C ASP A 9 23.66 -2.48 -23.61
N SER A 10 22.87 -1.50 -23.16
CA SER A 10 21.44 -1.46 -23.45
C SER A 10 21.19 -1.03 -24.90
N PRO A 11 20.23 -1.67 -25.61
CA PRO A 11 19.88 -1.29 -26.98
C PRO A 11 19.04 0.00 -27.07
N LEU A 12 18.74 0.63 -25.93
CA LEU A 12 17.84 1.79 -25.81
C LEU A 12 18.62 3.11 -25.66
N THR A 13 18.05 4.15 -26.25
CA THR A 13 18.47 5.54 -26.09
C THR A 13 17.94 6.14 -24.78
N ASP A 14 18.50 7.28 -24.34
CA ASP A 14 18.03 8.00 -23.15
C ASP A 14 16.55 8.38 -23.23
N GLU A 15 16.05 8.73 -24.42
CA GLU A 15 14.64 9.08 -24.64
C GLU A 15 13.72 7.84 -24.50
N GLU A 16 14.13 6.70 -25.05
CA GLU A 16 13.39 5.44 -24.93
C GLU A 16 13.37 4.94 -23.47
N PHE A 17 14.47 5.10 -22.73
CA PHE A 17 14.51 4.82 -21.30
C PHE A 17 13.53 5.69 -20.51
N ALA A 18 13.45 6.99 -20.82
CA ALA A 18 12.50 7.88 -20.17
C ALA A 18 11.04 7.48 -20.48
N GLN A 19 10.75 7.04 -21.70
CA GLN A 19 9.42 6.53 -22.08
C GLN A 19 9.07 5.22 -21.33
N LEU A 20 10.04 4.32 -21.20
CA LEU A 20 9.88 3.07 -20.45
C LEU A 20 9.57 3.37 -18.98
N ASP A 21 10.33 4.26 -18.35
CA ASP A 21 10.13 4.65 -16.95
C ASP A 21 8.78 5.32 -16.72
N GLN A 22 8.36 6.22 -17.61
CA GLN A 22 7.03 6.83 -17.55
C GLN A 22 5.94 5.77 -17.64
N THR A 23 6.07 4.82 -18.57
CA THR A 23 5.11 3.74 -18.76
C THR A 23 4.98 2.86 -17.52
N VAL A 24 6.11 2.54 -16.88
CA VAL A 24 6.16 1.77 -15.63
C VAL A 24 5.49 2.54 -14.48
N ILE A 25 5.87 3.80 -14.27
CA ILE A 25 5.34 4.65 -13.19
C ILE A 25 3.83 4.87 -13.35
N ASP A 26 3.36 5.17 -14.56
CA ASP A 26 1.94 5.39 -14.84
C ASP A 26 1.11 4.11 -14.66
N SER A 27 1.68 2.97 -15.04
CA SER A 27 1.03 1.66 -14.87
C SER A 27 0.93 1.28 -13.39
N ALA A 28 2.01 1.50 -12.63
CA ALA A 28 2.04 1.24 -11.19
C ALA A 28 1.06 2.16 -10.43
N ARG A 29 1.10 3.48 -10.69
CA ARG A 29 0.22 4.47 -10.03
C ARG A 29 -1.27 4.17 -10.16
N ARG A 30 -1.70 3.56 -11.27
CA ARG A 30 -3.11 3.19 -11.48
C ARG A 30 -3.55 2.00 -10.63
N GLN A 31 -2.62 1.14 -10.22
CA GLN A 31 -2.91 -0.09 -9.49
C GLN A 31 -2.68 0.04 -7.98
N LEU A 32 -1.75 0.89 -7.56
CA LEU A 32 -1.39 1.08 -6.15
C LEU A 32 -2.54 1.69 -5.35
N VAL A 33 -3.05 0.95 -4.37
CA VAL A 33 -4.06 1.44 -3.43
C VAL A 33 -3.43 1.82 -2.09
N GLY A 34 -2.46 1.05 -1.61
CA GLY A 34 -1.82 1.28 -0.30
C GLY A 34 -1.25 2.70 -0.15
N ARG A 35 -0.48 3.17 -1.14
CA ARG A 35 0.14 4.51 -1.13
C ARG A 35 -0.85 5.69 -1.17
N ARG A 36 -2.13 5.45 -1.43
CA ARG A 36 -3.15 6.53 -1.52
C ARG A 36 -3.55 7.06 -0.14
N PHE A 37 -3.47 6.22 0.89
CA PHE A 37 -3.85 6.56 2.26
C PHE A 37 -2.69 6.39 3.26
N ILE A 38 -1.59 5.75 2.84
CA ILE A 38 -0.38 5.60 3.66
C ILE A 38 0.64 6.67 3.29
N GLU A 39 1.11 7.41 4.27
CA GLU A 39 2.21 8.36 4.08
C GLU A 39 3.54 7.63 3.80
N LEU A 40 4.30 8.17 2.83
CA LEU A 40 5.59 7.64 2.45
C LEU A 40 6.70 8.19 3.36
N TYR A 41 7.64 7.31 3.72
CA TYR A 41 8.86 7.63 4.44
C TYR A 41 10.07 7.22 3.60
N GLY A 42 10.75 8.18 2.99
CA GLY A 42 11.87 7.91 2.10
C GLY A 42 11.99 8.97 1.01
N PRO A 43 12.85 8.75 -0.01
CA PRO A 43 13.66 7.55 -0.25
C PRO A 43 14.89 7.45 0.67
N LEU A 44 15.17 6.25 1.19
CA LEU A 44 16.32 6.00 2.09
C LEU A 44 17.61 5.65 1.34
N GLY A 45 17.50 5.26 0.08
CA GLY A 45 18.61 4.91 -0.79
C GLY A 45 19.14 3.48 -0.62
N LYS A 46 19.87 3.01 -1.65
CA LYS A 46 20.34 1.63 -1.85
C LYS A 46 21.14 1.00 -0.69
N GLY A 47 21.71 1.83 0.18
CA GLY A 47 22.52 1.37 1.32
C GLY A 47 21.69 0.90 2.52
N MET A 48 20.39 1.20 2.57
CA MET A 48 19.54 0.86 3.70
C MET A 48 18.84 -0.49 3.48
N GLN A 49 19.23 -1.49 4.27
CA GLN A 49 18.68 -2.86 4.20
C GLN A 49 17.75 -3.20 5.37
N SER A 50 17.79 -2.42 6.45
CA SER A 50 16.99 -2.67 7.64
C SER A 50 16.51 -1.36 8.24
N ILE A 51 15.31 -1.38 8.81
CA ILE A 51 14.72 -0.23 9.45
C ILE A 51 14.13 -0.63 10.79
N PHE A 52 14.28 0.27 11.76
CA PHE A 52 13.68 0.11 13.06
C PHE A 52 12.26 0.68 13.06
N ASN A 53 11.39 -0.03 13.77
CA ASN A 53 10.06 0.43 14.09
C ASN A 53 9.86 0.37 15.59
N ASP A 54 9.36 1.47 16.15
CA ASP A 54 9.01 1.61 17.55
C ASP A 54 7.51 1.35 17.69
N ILE A 55 7.15 0.23 18.32
CA ILE A 55 5.76 -0.15 18.53
C ILE A 55 5.28 0.40 19.87
N PHE A 56 4.31 1.31 19.80
CA PHE A 56 3.66 1.92 20.95
C PHE A 56 2.34 1.22 21.23
N MET A 57 2.21 0.59 22.40
CA MET A 57 0.96 -0.06 22.84
C MET A 57 0.19 0.77 23.86
N GLU A 58 0.86 1.65 24.61
CA GLU A 58 0.27 2.46 25.66
C GLU A 58 0.06 3.90 25.17
N ASN A 59 -1.07 4.50 25.53
CA ASN A 59 -1.37 5.90 25.27
C ASN A 59 -1.32 6.66 26.60
N TYR A 60 -0.34 7.55 26.78
CA TYR A 60 -0.30 8.44 27.94
C TYR A 60 -1.00 9.77 27.60
N GLU A 61 -1.80 10.27 28.54
CA GLU A 61 -2.43 11.59 28.38
C GLU A 61 -1.42 12.72 28.61
N ALA A 62 -1.59 13.80 27.86
CA ALA A 62 -0.87 15.03 28.11
C ALA A 62 -1.28 15.61 29.47
N LYS A 63 -0.30 16.07 30.25
CA LYS A 63 -0.55 16.75 31.53
C LYS A 63 -0.71 18.26 31.30
N MET A 64 -1.60 18.89 32.05
CA MET A 64 -1.73 20.35 32.12
C MET A 64 -1.28 20.81 33.50
N ASP A 65 -0.27 21.69 33.56
CA ASP A 65 0.23 22.25 34.81
C ASP A 65 0.77 23.68 34.58
N PHE A 66 0.81 24.49 35.64
CA PHE A 66 1.22 25.91 35.57
C PHE A 66 2.75 26.09 35.60
N GLN A 67 3.49 25.18 36.25
CA GLN A 67 4.95 25.28 36.40
C GLN A 67 5.72 24.14 35.72
N GLY A 68 5.03 23.07 35.34
CA GLY A 68 5.62 21.88 34.72
C GLY A 68 6.19 20.93 35.78
N SER A 69 5.63 19.73 35.85
CA SER A 69 6.11 18.66 36.74
C SER A 69 7.44 18.08 36.25
N PHE A 70 8.36 17.78 37.16
CA PHE A 70 9.63 17.09 36.85
C PHE A 70 9.47 15.58 36.58
N ASP A 71 8.28 15.01 36.78
CA ASP A 71 7.99 13.60 36.48
C ASP A 71 7.88 13.36 34.97
N LEU A 72 8.95 12.81 34.40
CA LEU A 72 9.03 12.38 33.01
C LEU A 72 8.33 11.04 32.83
N ASN A 73 7.08 11.07 32.35
CA ASN A 73 6.40 9.88 31.85
C ASN A 73 6.79 9.68 30.38
N ILE A 74 7.68 8.72 30.11
CA ILE A 74 8.12 8.38 28.76
C ILE A 74 7.39 7.11 28.33
N GLU A 75 6.84 7.08 27.12
CA GLU A 75 6.18 5.89 26.57
C GLU A 75 7.20 4.75 26.41
N SER A 76 6.83 3.54 26.85
CA SER A 76 7.64 2.36 26.59
C SER A 76 7.46 1.93 25.13
N SER A 77 8.55 1.94 24.36
CA SER A 77 8.56 1.43 22.98
C SER A 77 9.18 0.04 22.95
N LYS A 78 8.50 -0.89 22.26
CA LYS A 78 9.14 -2.12 21.81
C LYS A 78 9.75 -1.88 20.43
N ARG A 79 11.07 -1.78 20.38
CA ARG A 79 11.81 -1.64 19.12
C ARG A 79 11.92 -2.98 18.41
N VAL A 80 11.40 -3.04 17.18
CA VAL A 80 11.49 -4.19 16.28
C VAL A 80 12.30 -3.78 15.06
N ASN A 81 13.14 -4.69 14.56
CA ASN A 81 13.89 -4.47 13.34
C ASN A 81 13.21 -5.20 12.18
N TYR A 82 12.99 -4.52 11.08
CA TYR A 82 12.48 -5.11 9.84
C TYR A 82 13.54 -5.03 8.75
N THR A 83 13.68 -6.11 7.99
CA THR A 83 14.45 -6.08 6.74
C THR A 83 13.60 -5.51 5.62
N ILE A 84 14.19 -4.73 4.73
CA ILE A 84 13.49 -4.16 3.57
C ILE A 84 13.57 -5.18 2.42
N PRO A 85 12.46 -5.85 2.04
CA PRO A 85 12.47 -6.80 0.95
C PRO A 85 12.58 -6.09 -0.41
N LEU A 86 13.13 -6.82 -1.40
CA LEU A 86 13.16 -6.42 -2.80
C LEU A 86 11.94 -7.05 -3.50
N LEU A 87 11.04 -6.22 -4.00
CA LEU A 87 9.92 -6.64 -4.84
C LEU A 87 10.37 -6.45 -6.30
N TYR A 88 10.33 -7.50 -7.11
CA TYR A 88 10.78 -7.41 -8.48
C TYR A 88 10.02 -8.34 -9.42
N LYS A 89 9.97 -7.95 -10.69
CA LYS A 89 9.43 -8.76 -11.78
C LYS A 89 10.24 -8.52 -13.05
N ASP A 90 10.58 -9.63 -13.69
CA ASP A 90 11.37 -9.63 -14.92
C ASP A 90 10.45 -9.58 -16.14
N PHE A 91 10.89 -8.85 -17.16
CA PHE A 91 10.29 -8.83 -18.49
C PHE A 91 11.39 -8.80 -19.54
N VAL A 92 11.05 -9.15 -20.78
CA VAL A 92 12.03 -9.25 -21.86
C VAL A 92 11.57 -8.38 -23.01
N LEU A 93 12.49 -7.61 -23.58
CA LEU A 93 12.31 -6.97 -24.88
C LEU A 93 13.01 -7.81 -25.94
N TYR A 94 12.26 -8.22 -26.96
CA TYR A 94 12.79 -9.05 -28.03
C TYR A 94 13.59 -8.20 -29.01
N TRP A 95 14.80 -8.64 -29.35
CA TRP A 95 15.68 -7.90 -30.24
C TRP A 95 15.07 -7.65 -31.62
N ARG A 96 14.36 -8.64 -32.16
CA ARG A 96 13.72 -8.51 -33.48
C ARG A 96 12.69 -7.38 -33.51
N ASP A 97 11.94 -7.21 -32.41
CA ASP A 97 10.91 -6.18 -32.30
C ASP A 97 11.54 -4.80 -32.10
N LEU A 98 12.64 -4.72 -31.35
CA LEU A 98 13.42 -3.49 -31.20
C LEU A 98 14.04 -3.02 -32.51
N GLU A 99 14.66 -3.93 -33.27
CA GLU A 99 15.23 -3.60 -34.58
C GLU A 99 14.16 -3.21 -35.59
N GLN A 100 13.01 -3.89 -35.56
CA GLN A 100 11.86 -3.51 -36.38
C GLN A 100 11.39 -2.08 -36.06
N ALA A 101 11.29 -1.72 -34.78
CA ALA A 101 10.89 -0.39 -34.34
C ALA A 101 11.87 0.68 -34.83
N LYS A 102 13.18 0.42 -34.73
CA LYS A 102 14.25 1.31 -35.21
C LYS A 102 14.22 1.52 -36.72
N VAL A 103 14.01 0.45 -37.50
CA VAL A 103 13.98 0.53 -38.97
C VAL A 103 12.74 1.24 -39.48
N LEU A 104 11.59 1.03 -38.82
CA LEU A 104 10.31 1.62 -39.21
C LEU A 104 10.03 3.00 -38.60
N ASP A 105 10.89 3.48 -37.69
CA ASP A 105 10.72 4.74 -36.93
C ASP A 105 9.36 4.80 -36.19
N ILE A 106 8.97 3.67 -35.60
CA ILE A 106 7.75 3.53 -34.79
C ILE A 106 8.10 3.43 -33.31
N PRO A 107 7.24 3.91 -32.39
CA PRO A 107 7.51 3.82 -30.95
C PRO A 107 7.60 2.35 -30.50
N ILE A 108 8.55 2.05 -29.62
CA ILE A 108 8.73 0.72 -29.03
C ILE A 108 7.51 0.38 -28.16
N ASP A 109 7.05 -0.86 -28.24
CA ASP A 109 6.00 -1.35 -27.35
C ASP A 109 6.57 -1.74 -25.98
N PHE A 110 6.22 -0.96 -24.96
CA PHE A 110 6.56 -1.23 -23.54
C PHE A 110 5.43 -1.93 -22.77
N SER A 111 4.47 -2.57 -23.46
CA SER A 111 3.36 -3.31 -22.84
C SER A 111 3.84 -4.39 -21.84
N ALA A 112 4.95 -5.07 -22.13
CA ALA A 112 5.57 -6.04 -21.23
C ALA A 112 6.05 -5.40 -19.92
N ALA A 113 6.65 -4.20 -19.99
CA ALA A 113 7.10 -3.44 -18.83
C ALA A 113 5.89 -2.97 -17.99
N ALA A 114 4.84 -2.49 -18.63
CA ALA A 114 3.59 -2.09 -17.97
C ALA A 114 2.95 -3.26 -17.19
N ASN A 115 2.96 -4.47 -17.78
CA ASN A 115 2.43 -5.66 -17.11
C ASN A 115 3.31 -6.09 -15.91
N ALA A 116 4.63 -6.05 -16.06
CA ALA A 116 5.55 -6.34 -14.96
C ALA A 116 5.38 -5.35 -13.81
N ALA A 117 5.24 -4.05 -14.10
CA ALA A 117 5.00 -3.01 -13.10
C ALA A 117 3.67 -3.22 -12.34
N ARG A 118 2.61 -3.63 -13.06
CA ARG A 118 1.33 -4.00 -12.45
C ARG A 118 1.47 -5.16 -11.46
N ASP A 119 2.19 -6.21 -11.84
CA ASP A 119 2.40 -7.37 -10.97
C ASP A 119 3.17 -6.99 -9.69
N VAL A 120 4.18 -6.12 -9.81
CA VAL A 120 4.94 -5.59 -8.65
C VAL A 120 4.03 -4.74 -7.76
N ALA A 121 3.21 -3.85 -8.33
CA ALA A 121 2.26 -3.05 -7.55
C ALA A 121 1.23 -3.91 -6.78
N LEU A 122 0.76 -5.01 -7.40
CA LEU A 122 -0.12 -5.97 -6.72
C LEU A 122 0.61 -6.71 -5.59
N LEU A 123 1.90 -7.02 -5.78
CA LEU A 123 2.74 -7.64 -4.75
C LEU A 123 3.01 -6.67 -3.58
N GLU A 124 3.17 -5.37 -3.85
CA GLU A 124 3.26 -4.33 -2.83
C GLU A 124 2.00 -4.30 -1.96
N ASP A 125 0.82 -4.18 -2.57
CA ASP A 125 -0.45 -4.18 -1.84
C ASP A 125 -0.62 -5.50 -1.06
N GLN A 126 -0.22 -6.65 -1.64
CA GLN A 126 -0.22 -7.95 -0.94
C GLN A 126 0.65 -7.90 0.33
N MET A 127 1.85 -7.31 0.27
CA MET A 127 2.73 -7.13 1.42
C MET A 127 2.13 -6.17 2.45
N ILE A 128 1.51 -5.06 2.02
CA ILE A 128 0.87 -4.09 2.93
C ILE A 128 -0.30 -4.74 3.70
N PHE A 129 -1.20 -5.44 3.01
CA PHE A 129 -2.40 -6.00 3.65
C PHE A 129 -2.12 -7.30 4.40
N HIS A 130 -1.40 -8.25 3.80
CA HIS A 130 -1.18 -9.59 4.38
C HIS A 130 0.19 -9.75 5.05
N GLY A 131 1.15 -8.85 4.80
CA GLY A 131 2.52 -9.00 5.28
C GLY A 131 3.30 -10.06 4.51
N SER A 132 4.50 -10.36 5.01
CA SER A 132 5.37 -11.40 4.46
C SER A 132 5.82 -12.33 5.59
N LYS A 133 5.50 -13.61 5.48
CA LYS A 133 5.82 -14.61 6.51
C LYS A 133 7.32 -14.90 6.55
N GLU A 134 7.96 -14.84 5.39
CA GLU A 134 9.38 -15.12 5.17
C GLU A 134 10.28 -14.10 5.86
N PHE A 135 9.83 -12.84 5.93
CA PHE A 135 10.56 -11.72 6.52
C PHE A 135 9.98 -11.27 7.88
N GLU A 136 9.02 -12.02 8.42
CA GLU A 136 8.30 -11.70 9.67
C GLU A 136 7.68 -10.29 9.70
N ILE A 137 7.29 -9.76 8.53
CA ILE A 137 6.70 -8.43 8.39
C ILE A 137 5.18 -8.56 8.60
N PRO A 138 4.59 -7.91 9.62
CA PRO A 138 3.15 -7.93 9.83
C PRO A 138 2.44 -7.02 8.82
N GLY A 139 1.40 -7.55 8.17
CA GLY A 139 0.46 -6.74 7.38
C GLY A 139 -0.66 -6.14 8.22
N LEU A 140 -1.43 -5.23 7.62
CA LEU A 140 -2.61 -4.61 8.26
C LEU A 140 -3.63 -5.65 8.78
N MET A 141 -3.81 -6.76 8.05
CA MET A 141 -4.71 -7.85 8.41
C MET A 141 -4.12 -8.85 9.40
N ASN A 142 -2.81 -8.80 9.68
CA ASN A 142 -2.10 -9.82 10.48
C ASN A 142 -1.43 -9.27 11.74
N VAL A 143 -1.40 -7.95 11.92
CA VAL A 143 -0.77 -7.32 13.07
C VAL A 143 -1.47 -7.69 14.38
N LYS A 144 -0.67 -7.95 15.42
CA LYS A 144 -1.15 -8.25 16.78
C LYS A 144 -1.52 -6.95 17.49
N GLY A 145 -2.66 -6.92 18.17
CA GLY A 145 -3.16 -5.72 18.85
C GLY A 145 -4.05 -4.83 17.98
N ARG A 146 -4.46 -5.32 16.80
CA ARG A 146 -5.52 -4.69 16.01
C ARG A 146 -6.89 -4.92 16.65
N LEU A 147 -7.83 -4.03 16.34
CA LEU A 147 -9.23 -4.21 16.67
C LEU A 147 -9.91 -5.04 15.59
N THR A 148 -10.85 -5.90 15.98
CA THR A 148 -11.66 -6.67 15.04
C THR A 148 -13.13 -6.30 15.21
N GLN A 149 -13.83 -6.17 14.10
CA GLN A 149 -15.27 -6.00 14.03
C GLN A 149 -15.82 -7.11 13.13
N LEU A 150 -16.79 -7.84 13.66
CA LEU A 150 -17.49 -8.86 12.90
C LEU A 150 -18.48 -8.18 11.98
N LEU A 151 -18.46 -8.57 10.71
CA LEU A 151 -19.40 -8.09 9.72
C LEU A 151 -20.77 -8.74 9.91
N GLY A 152 -21.82 -7.92 9.89
CA GLY A 152 -23.19 -8.37 9.77
C GLY A 152 -23.54 -8.74 8.32
N ASN A 153 -24.81 -9.08 8.09
CA ASN A 153 -25.29 -9.37 6.75
C ASN A 153 -25.44 -8.09 5.92
N TRP A 154 -24.44 -7.76 5.10
CA TRP A 154 -24.44 -6.58 4.21
C TRP A 154 -25.38 -6.72 3.00
N TYR A 155 -26.14 -7.81 2.89
CA TYR A 155 -27.24 -7.91 1.94
C TYR A 155 -28.48 -7.12 2.40
N GLU A 156 -28.63 -6.92 3.71
CA GLU A 156 -29.67 -6.08 4.27
C GLU A 156 -29.21 -4.62 4.29
N SER A 157 -30.05 -3.73 3.77
CA SER A 157 -29.77 -2.30 3.68
C SER A 157 -29.56 -1.70 5.07
N GLY A 158 -28.56 -0.83 5.22
CA GLY A 158 -28.21 -0.15 6.47
C GLY A 158 -27.18 -0.87 7.36
N ASN A 159 -27.06 -2.20 7.28
CA ASN A 159 -26.10 -2.94 8.11
C ASN A 159 -24.64 -2.56 7.81
N ALA A 160 -24.32 -2.29 6.53
CA ALA A 160 -22.97 -1.89 6.14
C ALA A 160 -22.54 -0.55 6.77
N PHE A 161 -23.47 0.42 6.85
CA PHE A 161 -23.21 1.70 7.50
C PHE A 161 -23.04 1.53 9.02
N GLN A 162 -23.91 0.74 9.65
CA GLN A 162 -23.84 0.46 11.08
C GLN A 162 -22.50 -0.19 11.47
N ASP A 163 -22.04 -1.19 10.70
CA ASP A 163 -20.77 -1.88 10.98
C ASP A 163 -19.55 -0.95 10.86
N VAL A 164 -19.56 -0.03 9.88
CA VAL A 164 -18.50 0.98 9.75
C VAL A 164 -18.52 1.97 10.91
N VAL A 165 -19.71 2.38 11.37
CA VAL A 165 -19.87 3.24 12.55
C VAL A 165 -19.35 2.53 13.80
N ASP A 166 -19.67 1.25 13.99
CA ASP A 166 -19.23 0.47 15.14
C ASP A 166 -17.70 0.26 15.12
N ALA A 167 -17.12 -0.04 13.96
CA ALA A 167 -15.67 -0.12 13.79
C ALA A 167 -14.98 1.21 14.10
N ARG A 168 -15.58 2.33 13.67
CA ARG A 168 -15.09 3.68 13.99
C ARG A 168 -15.18 3.97 15.48
N ASN A 169 -16.30 3.63 16.13
CA ASN A 169 -16.49 3.84 17.57
C ASN A 169 -15.45 3.09 18.39
N LYS A 170 -15.12 1.85 18.01
CA LYS A 170 -14.02 1.07 18.63
C LYS A 170 -12.66 1.77 18.53
N LEU A 171 -12.35 2.40 17.38
CA LEU A 171 -11.12 3.18 17.23
C LEU A 171 -11.14 4.46 18.08
N LEU A 172 -12.29 5.13 18.17
CA LEU A 172 -12.47 6.33 19.01
C LEU A 172 -12.34 6.03 20.50
N GLU A 173 -12.83 4.88 20.98
CA GLU A 173 -12.65 4.42 22.36
C GLU A 173 -11.16 4.27 22.73
N MET A 174 -10.33 3.88 21.76
CA MET A 174 -8.87 3.81 21.90
C MET A 174 -8.17 5.18 21.76
N LYS A 175 -8.92 6.29 21.71
CA LYS A 175 -8.46 7.68 21.54
C LYS A 175 -7.78 7.95 20.20
N HIS A 176 -8.03 7.10 19.20
CA HIS A 176 -7.54 7.32 17.83
C HIS A 176 -8.50 8.21 17.07
N ASN A 177 -8.37 9.51 17.31
CA ASN A 177 -9.09 10.53 16.57
C ASN A 177 -8.27 10.88 15.33
N GLY A 178 -8.87 10.78 14.15
CA GLY A 178 -8.19 11.18 12.94
C GLY A 178 -9.09 11.02 11.73
N PRO A 179 -8.60 11.45 10.56
CA PRO A 179 -9.18 10.95 9.33
C PRO A 179 -9.05 9.43 9.28
N PHE A 180 -10.11 8.78 8.82
CA PHE A 180 -10.10 7.34 8.60
C PHE A 180 -10.11 7.07 7.11
N ALA A 181 -9.38 6.04 6.69
CA ALA A 181 -9.48 5.44 5.36
C ALA A 181 -10.07 4.03 5.48
N LEU A 182 -10.99 3.72 4.59
CA LEU A 182 -11.64 2.41 4.52
C LEU A 182 -11.19 1.71 3.24
N VAL A 183 -10.62 0.52 3.37
CA VAL A 183 -10.27 -0.35 2.23
C VAL A 183 -11.15 -1.59 2.30
N LEU A 184 -11.81 -1.91 1.20
CA LEU A 184 -12.74 -3.03 1.11
C LEU A 184 -12.34 -4.00 0.00
N SER A 185 -12.80 -5.24 0.13
CA SER A 185 -12.81 -6.17 -0.99
C SER A 185 -13.75 -5.69 -2.11
N PRO A 186 -13.51 -6.08 -3.37
CA PRO A 186 -14.38 -5.68 -4.49
C PRO A 186 -15.84 -6.11 -4.33
N GLU A 187 -16.07 -7.24 -3.64
CA GLU A 187 -17.42 -7.74 -3.33
C GLU A 187 -18.14 -6.78 -2.38
N LEU A 188 -17.52 -6.44 -1.23
CA LEU A 188 -18.08 -5.50 -0.26
C LEU A 188 -18.25 -4.09 -0.83
N TYR A 189 -17.28 -3.64 -1.63
CA TYR A 189 -17.35 -2.34 -2.29
C TYR A 189 -18.54 -2.26 -3.27
N SER A 190 -18.83 -3.35 -3.99
CA SER A 190 -19.99 -3.43 -4.88
C SER A 190 -21.32 -3.44 -4.11
N LEU A 191 -21.36 -4.02 -2.91
CA LEU A 191 -22.55 -4.03 -2.05
C LEU A 191 -22.90 -2.62 -1.55
N LEU A 192 -21.91 -1.79 -1.23
CA LEU A 192 -22.11 -0.40 -0.80
C LEU A 192 -22.67 0.54 -1.87
N HIS A 193 -22.53 0.17 -3.15
CA HIS A 193 -23.09 0.93 -4.26
C HIS A 193 -24.57 0.62 -4.54
N ARG A 194 -25.23 -0.18 -3.69
CA ARG A 194 -26.66 -0.44 -3.79
C ARG A 194 -27.48 0.74 -3.26
N VAL A 195 -28.62 0.97 -3.88
CA VAL A 195 -29.58 1.99 -3.47
C VAL A 195 -30.35 1.48 -2.25
N HIS A 196 -30.49 2.33 -1.25
CA HIS A 196 -31.29 2.02 -0.07
C HIS A 196 -32.78 1.92 -0.48
N LYS A 197 -33.51 0.92 0.02
CA LYS A 197 -34.90 0.66 -0.45
C LYS A 197 -35.86 1.83 -0.17
N ASP A 198 -35.58 2.59 0.88
CA ASP A 198 -36.45 3.67 1.36
C ASP A 198 -35.93 5.08 1.04
N THR A 199 -34.66 5.21 0.65
CA THR A 199 -34.04 6.50 0.32
C THR A 199 -33.26 6.37 -1.00
N ASN A 200 -33.52 7.26 -1.96
CA ASN A 200 -32.84 7.26 -3.27
C ASN A 200 -31.35 7.65 -3.21
N VAL A 201 -30.72 7.57 -2.03
CA VAL A 201 -29.30 7.88 -1.81
C VAL A 201 -28.50 6.58 -1.75
N LEU A 202 -27.24 6.66 -2.14
CA LEU A 202 -26.33 5.53 -2.10
C LEU A 202 -25.72 5.41 -0.71
N GLU A 203 -25.61 4.20 -0.17
CA GLU A 203 -25.01 3.99 1.17
C GLU A 203 -23.56 4.45 1.23
N ILE A 204 -22.83 4.37 0.11
CA ILE A 204 -21.45 4.84 0.00
C ILE A 204 -21.30 6.36 0.27
N GLU A 205 -22.32 7.18 0.00
CA GLU A 205 -22.22 8.63 0.24
C GLU A 205 -22.16 8.92 1.74
N HIS A 206 -23.02 8.28 2.53
CA HIS A 206 -22.98 8.39 3.99
C HIS A 206 -21.67 7.83 4.56
N VAL A 207 -21.15 6.72 4.02
CA VAL A 207 -19.85 6.17 4.45
C VAL A 207 -18.70 7.13 4.13
N ARG A 208 -18.73 7.81 2.98
CA ARG A 208 -17.72 8.82 2.62
C ARG A 208 -17.75 10.05 3.53
N GLU A 209 -18.91 10.43 4.06
CA GLU A 209 -18.99 11.51 5.05
C GLU A 209 -18.35 11.10 6.40
N LEU A 210 -18.41 9.82 6.77
CA LEU A 210 -17.77 9.30 7.98
C LEU A 210 -16.26 9.06 7.82
N VAL A 211 -15.85 8.62 6.63
CA VAL A 211 -14.49 8.19 6.28
C VAL A 211 -13.86 9.24 5.36
N THR A 212 -13.29 10.27 5.98
CA THR A 212 -12.84 11.49 5.28
C THR A 212 -11.66 11.28 4.34
N ASP A 213 -10.80 10.28 4.59
CA ASP A 213 -9.65 9.99 3.72
C ASP A 213 -10.00 9.04 2.56
N GLY A 214 -11.28 8.68 2.47
CA GLY A 214 -11.85 8.02 1.32
C GLY A 214 -12.06 6.52 1.51
N VAL A 215 -12.88 6.00 0.62
CA VAL A 215 -13.20 4.57 0.52
C VAL A 215 -12.53 4.02 -0.72
N PHE A 216 -11.66 3.03 -0.53
CA PHE A 216 -10.91 2.37 -1.57
C PHE A 216 -11.32 0.91 -1.70
N GLN A 217 -11.12 0.35 -2.88
CA GLN A 217 -11.23 -1.08 -3.12
C GLN A 217 -9.84 -1.63 -3.45
N SER A 218 -9.50 -2.80 -2.91
CA SER A 218 -8.28 -3.50 -3.30
C SER A 218 -8.59 -4.96 -3.65
N PRO A 219 -8.17 -5.45 -4.84
CA PRO A 219 -8.39 -6.83 -5.26
C PRO A 219 -7.56 -7.84 -4.44
N VAL A 220 -6.58 -7.36 -3.67
CA VAL A 220 -5.75 -8.16 -2.78
C VAL A 220 -6.57 -8.74 -1.62
N LEU A 221 -7.57 -8.00 -1.15
CA LEU A 221 -8.49 -8.45 -0.10
C LEU A 221 -9.47 -9.49 -0.69
N LYS A 222 -9.32 -10.74 -0.27
CA LYS A 222 -10.18 -11.84 -0.72
C LYS A 222 -11.42 -11.97 0.16
N GLY A 223 -12.51 -12.44 -0.45
CA GLY A 223 -13.79 -12.67 0.24
C GLY A 223 -14.46 -11.38 0.72
N LYS A 224 -15.18 -11.47 1.83
CA LYS A 224 -15.88 -10.34 2.46
C LYS A 224 -15.04 -9.75 3.59
N THR A 225 -13.94 -9.09 3.22
CA THR A 225 -13.03 -8.50 4.19
C THR A 225 -12.82 -7.01 3.92
N GLY A 226 -12.53 -6.27 4.98
CA GLY A 226 -12.25 -4.84 4.92
C GLY A 226 -11.33 -4.40 6.05
N VAL A 227 -10.77 -3.21 5.92
CA VAL A 227 -9.87 -2.60 6.89
C VAL A 227 -10.19 -1.12 7.00
N LEU A 228 -10.43 -0.67 8.22
CA LEU A 228 -10.57 0.73 8.60
C LEU A 228 -9.30 1.15 9.35
N VAL A 229 -8.65 2.20 8.87
CA VAL A 229 -7.36 2.66 9.39
C VAL A 229 -7.41 4.14 9.69
N ASN A 230 -6.89 4.55 10.84
CA ASN A 230 -6.61 5.97 11.09
C ASN A 230 -5.32 6.37 10.35
N THR A 231 -5.47 7.23 9.35
CA THR A 231 -4.40 7.69 8.47
C THR A 231 -3.59 8.76 9.17
N GLY A 232 -2.35 8.41 9.50
CA GLY A 232 -1.42 9.36 10.08
C GLY A 232 -0.04 8.73 10.25
N LYS A 233 1.00 9.51 9.95
CA LYS A 233 2.40 9.09 10.10
C LYS A 233 2.78 8.60 11.50
N ASN A 234 2.05 9.06 12.50
CA ASN A 234 2.17 8.64 13.90
C ASN A 234 1.68 7.21 14.13
N ASN A 235 0.76 6.70 13.31
CA ASN A 235 0.20 5.36 13.44
C ASN A 235 0.92 4.35 12.55
N LEU A 236 1.17 4.71 11.29
CA LEU A 236 1.82 3.85 10.31
C LEU A 236 2.45 4.69 9.19
N ASP A 237 3.50 4.15 8.58
CA ASP A 237 4.12 4.72 7.40
C ASP A 237 4.73 3.65 6.52
N LEU A 238 4.84 3.94 5.22
CA LEU A 238 5.47 3.06 4.24
C LEU A 238 6.91 3.51 4.02
N ALA A 239 7.87 2.74 4.50
CA ALA A 239 9.28 3.05 4.34
C ALA A 239 9.75 2.61 2.94
N VAL A 240 10.08 3.57 2.09
CA VAL A 240 10.58 3.35 0.73
C VAL A 240 12.09 3.56 0.74
N SER A 241 12.85 2.52 0.42
CA SER A 241 14.30 2.64 0.25
C SER A 241 14.62 3.13 -1.16
N GLU A 242 14.12 2.41 -2.15
CA GLU A 242 14.14 2.77 -3.57
C GLU A 242 12.75 2.57 -4.16
N ASP A 243 12.26 3.59 -4.86
CA ASP A 243 10.97 3.57 -5.55
C ASP A 243 11.05 2.75 -6.85
N PHE A 244 9.95 2.65 -7.58
CA PHE A 244 9.89 1.95 -8.88
C PHE A 244 11.02 2.39 -9.80
N ASP A 245 11.92 1.46 -10.10
CA ASP A 245 13.00 1.64 -11.05
C ASP A 245 13.16 0.43 -11.97
N THR A 246 13.84 0.64 -13.09
CA THR A 246 14.06 -0.37 -14.13
C THR A 246 15.55 -0.61 -14.37
N VAL A 247 15.92 -1.89 -14.46
CA VAL A 247 17.31 -2.34 -14.61
C VAL A 247 17.42 -3.24 -15.82
N HIS A 248 18.45 -3.02 -16.62
CA HIS A 248 18.85 -3.95 -17.68
C HIS A 248 19.72 -5.06 -17.10
N LEU A 249 19.34 -6.33 -17.29
CA LEU A 249 20.05 -7.47 -16.73
C LEU A 249 21.20 -7.96 -17.63
N GLY A 250 21.28 -7.47 -18.87
CA GLY A 250 22.26 -7.89 -19.87
C GLY A 250 21.59 -8.42 -21.13
N GLU A 251 22.34 -9.16 -21.95
CA GLU A 251 21.82 -9.81 -23.14
C GLU A 251 21.84 -11.34 -22.96
N GLU A 252 20.69 -11.98 -23.19
CA GLU A 252 20.57 -13.43 -23.10
C GLU A 252 19.84 -13.97 -24.34
N GLY A 253 20.51 -14.84 -25.10
CA GLY A 253 19.91 -15.50 -26.26
C GLY A 253 19.41 -14.51 -27.32
N MET A 254 20.18 -13.45 -27.58
CA MET A 254 19.84 -12.31 -28.45
C MET A 254 18.71 -11.41 -27.92
N ASN A 255 18.12 -11.66 -26.75
CA ASN A 255 17.07 -10.81 -26.19
C ASN A 255 17.59 -9.99 -25.02
N HIS A 256 16.85 -8.93 -24.69
CA HIS A 256 17.23 -8.00 -23.64
C HIS A 256 16.30 -8.15 -22.44
N PRO A 257 16.68 -8.94 -21.42
CA PRO A 257 15.97 -9.00 -20.15
C PRO A 257 16.12 -7.70 -19.34
N PHE A 258 14.99 -7.24 -18.82
CA PHE A 258 14.86 -6.13 -17.90
C PHE A 258 14.15 -6.58 -16.62
N ARG A 259 14.36 -5.82 -15.55
CA ARG A 259 13.72 -6.02 -14.26
C ARG A 259 13.11 -4.71 -13.79
N VAL A 260 11.82 -4.72 -13.48
CA VAL A 260 11.20 -3.68 -12.65
C VAL A 260 11.38 -4.10 -11.21
N TYR A 261 11.82 -3.18 -10.35
CA TYR A 261 11.94 -3.46 -8.93
C TYR A 261 11.61 -2.25 -8.08
N GLU A 262 11.33 -2.53 -6.82
CA GLU A 262 11.23 -1.54 -5.74
C GLU A 262 11.66 -2.18 -4.41
N THR A 263 11.97 -1.34 -3.43
CA THR A 263 12.33 -1.80 -2.08
C THR A 263 11.54 -1.02 -1.05
N VAL A 264 10.60 -1.71 -0.41
CA VAL A 264 9.59 -1.09 0.43
C VAL A 264 9.19 -1.99 1.59
N VAL A 265 8.93 -1.40 2.75
CA VAL A 265 8.42 -2.11 3.92
C VAL A 265 7.39 -1.28 4.68
N LEU A 266 6.28 -1.91 5.09
CA LEU A 266 5.27 -1.28 5.92
C LEU A 266 5.74 -1.26 7.39
N ARG A 267 5.64 -0.10 8.04
CA ARG A 267 5.87 0.05 9.48
C ARG A 267 4.58 0.43 10.19
N ILE A 268 4.17 -0.40 11.13
CA ILE A 268 2.98 -0.16 11.96
C ILE A 268 3.47 0.22 13.36
N LYS A 269 3.36 1.50 13.72
CA LYS A 269 3.79 2.02 15.04
C LYS A 269 2.73 1.78 16.10
N ARG A 270 1.46 2.00 15.75
CA ARG A 270 0.29 1.81 16.64
C ARG A 270 -0.71 0.83 16.04
N PRO A 271 -0.62 -0.47 16.38
CA PRO A 271 -1.57 -1.48 15.90
C PRO A 271 -3.02 -1.22 16.32
N SER A 272 -3.23 -0.54 17.46
CA SER A 272 -4.56 -0.21 17.99
C SER A 272 -5.34 0.80 17.13
N ALA A 273 -4.68 1.45 16.16
CA ALA A 273 -5.27 2.39 15.22
C ALA A 273 -5.85 1.70 13.95
N ILE A 274 -5.83 0.37 13.91
CA ILE A 274 -6.33 -0.45 12.80
C ILE A 274 -7.51 -1.28 13.30
N CYS A 275 -8.62 -1.23 12.56
CA CYS A 275 -9.77 -2.09 12.76
C CYS A 275 -10.02 -2.95 11.51
N THR A 276 -9.96 -4.27 11.65
CA THR A 276 -10.31 -5.20 10.56
C THR A 276 -11.79 -5.54 10.62
N LEU A 277 -12.42 -5.52 9.46
CA LEU A 277 -13.78 -5.97 9.20
C LEU A 277 -13.67 -7.40 8.65
N GLU A 278 -14.06 -8.36 9.48
CA GLU A 278 -13.93 -9.79 9.18
C GLU A 278 -15.33 -10.42 9.16
N ASP A 279 -15.64 -11.19 8.11
CA ASP A 279 -16.89 -11.95 8.03
C ASP A 279 -16.77 -13.17 8.97
N PRO A 280 -17.74 -13.41 9.88
CA PRO A 280 -17.72 -14.55 10.81
C PRO A 280 -17.58 -15.93 10.14
N GLU A 281 -17.79 -16.04 8.83
CA GLU A 281 -17.60 -17.27 8.05
C GLU A 281 -16.16 -17.49 7.54
N THR A 282 -15.22 -16.58 7.80
CA THR A 282 -13.80 -16.63 7.36
C THR A 282 -12.83 -16.90 8.51
#